data_AF-Q9CVB2-F1
#
_entry.id   AF-Q9CVB2-F1
#
_cell.length_a   1.000
_cell.length_b   1.000
_cell.length_c   1.000
_cell.angle_alpha   90.00
_cell.angle_beta   90.00
_cell.angle_gamma   90.00
#
_symmetry.space_group_name_H-M   'P 1'
#
loop_
_entity.id
_entity.type
_entity.pdbx_description
1 polymer ?
#
loop_
_entity_poly.entity_id
_entity_poly.type
_entity_poly.pdbx_seq_one_letter_code
_entity_poly.pdbx_strand_id
1 'polypeptide(L)'
;RTNEFVHINNLKLICRAHQLVHEGYKFMFDEKLVTVWSAPNYCYRCGNIASIMVFKDVNTREPKLFRAVPDSERVIPPRTTTPYFL
;
A
#
# COMPACT_ATOMS: atom_id res chain seq x y z
N ARG A 1 -16.26 -16.08 -0.72
CA ARG A 1 -15.04 -15.83 -1.55
C ARG A 1 -14.99 -14.35 -1.97
N THR A 2 -13.85 -13.76 -2.38
CA THR A 2 -13.71 -12.30 -2.67
C THR A 2 -14.85 -11.73 -3.55
N ASN A 3 -15.17 -12.41 -4.66
CA ASN A 3 -16.22 -11.98 -5.58
C ASN A 3 -17.62 -11.94 -4.92
N GLU A 4 -17.91 -12.91 -4.07
CA GLU A 4 -19.17 -13.00 -3.33
C GLU A 4 -19.27 -11.88 -2.29
N PHE A 5 -18.21 -11.60 -1.54
CA PHE A 5 -18.20 -10.48 -0.58
C PHE A 5 -18.42 -9.14 -1.29
N VAL A 6 -17.72 -8.92 -2.41
CA VAL A 6 -17.85 -7.71 -3.22
C VAL A 6 -19.27 -7.57 -3.77
N HIS A 7 -19.87 -8.67 -4.24
CA HIS A 7 -21.24 -8.69 -4.76
C HIS A 7 -22.30 -8.41 -3.68
N ILE A 8 -22.27 -9.16 -2.56
CA ILE A 8 -23.25 -9.04 -1.46
C ILE A 8 -23.25 -7.62 -0.88
N ASN A 9 -22.07 -6.99 -0.80
CA ASN A 9 -21.93 -5.65 -0.21
C ASN A 9 -21.99 -4.52 -1.25
N ASN A 10 -22.34 -4.81 -2.51
CA ASN A 10 -22.40 -3.84 -3.60
C ASN A 10 -21.12 -2.98 -3.73
N LEU A 11 -19.96 -3.61 -3.57
CA LEU A 11 -18.65 -2.96 -3.69
C LEU A 11 -18.11 -3.12 -5.12
N LYS A 12 -17.20 -2.22 -5.52
CA LYS A 12 -16.44 -2.37 -6.76
C LYS A 12 -15.04 -2.93 -6.55
N LEU A 13 -14.44 -2.64 -5.40
CA LEU A 13 -13.04 -2.94 -5.10
C LEU A 13 -12.83 -3.00 -3.59
N ILE A 14 -12.01 -3.96 -3.14
CA ILE A 14 -11.42 -3.97 -1.81
C ILE A 14 -10.02 -3.36 -1.91
N CYS A 15 -9.77 -2.22 -1.27
CA CYS A 15 -8.45 -1.61 -1.19
C CYS A 15 -7.84 -1.85 0.20
N ARG A 16 -6.69 -2.53 0.27
CA ARG A 16 -6.06 -2.93 1.53
C ARG A 16 -4.55 -2.69 1.57
N ALA A 17 -4.00 -2.63 2.78
CA ALA A 17 -2.55 -2.69 3.07
C ALA A 17 -2.21 -4.01 3.82
N HIS A 18 -1.20 -4.07 4.67
CA HIS A 18 -0.80 -5.24 5.49
C HIS A 18 0.22 -6.20 4.86
N GLN A 19 0.01 -6.75 3.66
CA GLN A 19 1.03 -7.59 3.01
C GLN A 19 1.93 -6.77 2.09
N LEU A 20 3.24 -6.99 2.22
CA LEU A 20 4.27 -6.42 1.36
C LEU A 20 4.07 -6.87 -0.09
N VAL A 21 4.19 -5.93 -1.02
CA VAL A 21 4.31 -6.17 -2.46
C VAL A 21 5.50 -5.39 -3.00
N HIS A 22 6.33 -6.04 -3.80
CA HIS A 22 7.60 -5.45 -4.24
C HIS A 22 7.39 -4.29 -5.21
N GLU A 23 6.32 -4.36 -6.00
CA GLU A 23 5.87 -3.38 -6.98
C GLU A 23 5.08 -2.20 -6.37
N GLY A 24 4.92 -2.16 -5.05
CA GLY A 24 4.23 -1.07 -4.34
C GLY A 24 2.69 -1.17 -4.40
N TYR A 25 2.10 -1.78 -5.42
CA TYR A 25 0.69 -2.16 -5.43
C TYR A 25 0.44 -3.40 -6.29
N LYS A 26 -0.57 -4.21 -5.97
CA LYS A 26 -0.93 -5.40 -6.75
C LYS A 26 -2.43 -5.65 -6.78
N PHE A 27 -2.99 -5.78 -7.98
CA PHE A 27 -4.36 -6.26 -8.17
C PHE A 27 -4.42 -7.78 -8.14
N MET A 28 -5.47 -8.31 -7.53
CA MET A 28 -5.74 -9.75 -7.41
C MET A 28 -7.24 -10.02 -7.53
N PHE A 29 -7.58 -11.28 -7.79
CA PHE A 29 -8.97 -11.75 -7.89
C PHE A 29 -9.78 -10.95 -8.91
N ASP A 30 -9.39 -10.98 -10.17
CA ASP A 30 -10.05 -10.24 -11.27
C ASP A 30 -10.18 -8.74 -10.97
N GLU A 31 -9.11 -8.18 -10.42
CA GLU A 31 -9.01 -6.79 -9.96
C GLU A 31 -10.03 -6.37 -8.90
N LYS A 32 -10.71 -7.32 -8.23
CA LYS A 32 -11.66 -7.02 -7.14
C LYS A 32 -10.98 -6.70 -5.82
N LEU A 33 -9.68 -6.95 -5.71
CA LEU A 33 -8.87 -6.54 -4.56
C LEU A 33 -7.57 -5.92 -5.03
N VAL A 34 -7.21 -4.79 -4.42
CA VAL A 34 -5.89 -4.18 -4.56
C VAL A 34 -5.18 -4.12 -3.23
N THR A 35 -3.95 -4.59 -3.28
CA THR A 35 -2.95 -4.41 -2.24
C THR A 35 -2.18 -3.13 -2.55
N VAL A 36 -2.13 -2.18 -1.62
CA VAL A 36 -1.30 -0.97 -1.69
C VAL A 36 -0.25 -1.03 -0.57
N TRP A 37 0.98 -0.65 -0.87
CA TRP A 37 2.10 -0.63 0.05
C TRP A 37 2.85 0.70 -0.03
N SER A 38 2.96 1.43 1.09
CA SER A 38 3.45 2.81 1.10
C SER A 38 4.79 3.00 1.83
N ALA A 39 5.48 1.92 2.21
CA ALA A 39 6.78 1.97 2.88
C ALA A 39 7.90 1.45 1.95
N PRO A 40 8.61 2.31 1.21
CA PRO A 40 9.65 1.85 0.29
C PRO A 40 10.86 1.32 1.05
N ASN A 41 11.56 0.35 0.48
CA ASN A 41 12.66 -0.37 1.13
C ASN A 41 12.30 -0.78 2.58
N TYR A 42 11.21 -1.53 2.73
CA TYR A 42 10.68 -1.89 4.04
C TYR A 42 11.74 -2.55 4.92
N CYS A 43 11.77 -2.13 6.19
CA CYS A 43 12.78 -2.53 7.17
C CYS A 43 14.24 -2.35 6.69
N TYR A 44 14.48 -1.48 5.69
CA TYR A 44 15.78 -1.23 5.07
C TYR A 44 16.43 -2.46 4.41
N ARG A 45 15.63 -3.48 4.09
CA ARG A 45 16.12 -4.78 3.60
C ARG A 45 15.36 -5.30 2.39
N CYS A 46 14.10 -4.93 2.23
CA CYS A 46 13.24 -5.55 1.23
C CYS A 46 13.43 -4.98 -0.18
N GLY A 47 13.98 -3.76 -0.34
CA GLY A 47 14.20 -3.14 -1.65
C GLY A 47 12.94 -2.88 -2.48
N ASN A 48 11.75 -3.02 -1.91
CA ASN A 48 10.48 -2.78 -2.59
C ASN A 48 10.30 -1.29 -2.92
N ILE A 49 9.54 -1.02 -3.97
CA ILE A 49 8.99 0.32 -4.21
C ILE A 49 7.70 0.50 -3.40
N ALA A 50 7.24 1.74 -3.30
CA ALA A 50 6.01 2.08 -2.62
C ALA A 50 5.05 2.79 -3.56
N SER A 51 3.79 2.85 -3.15
CA SER A 51 2.75 3.52 -3.90
C SER A 51 1.70 4.20 -3.00
N ILE A 52 0.99 5.13 -3.62
CA ILE A 52 -0.29 5.69 -3.16
C ILE A 52 -1.31 5.41 -4.26
N MET A 53 -2.47 4.84 -3.92
CA MET A 53 -3.57 4.70 -4.88
C MET A 53 -4.45 5.95 -4.84
N VAL A 54 -4.50 6.69 -5.95
CA VAL A 54 -5.31 7.90 -6.09
C VAL A 54 -6.61 7.56 -6.80
N PHE A 55 -7.75 7.89 -6.20
CA PHE A 55 -9.06 7.78 -6.83
C PHE A 55 -9.52 9.17 -7.26
N LYS A 56 -9.71 9.37 -8.56
CA LYS A 56 -10.29 10.61 -9.11
C LYS A 56 -11.82 10.56 -9.03
N ASP A 57 -12.38 9.37 -9.27
CA ASP A 57 -13.79 9.07 -9.14
C ASP A 57 -13.97 7.56 -8.88
N VAL A 58 -15.22 7.08 -8.89
CA VAL A 58 -15.59 5.68 -8.60
C VAL A 58 -15.02 4.68 -9.63
N ASN A 59 -14.73 5.12 -10.85
CA ASN A 59 -14.22 4.30 -11.95
C ASN A 59 -12.76 4.59 -12.29
N THR A 60 -12.26 5.79 -11.95
CA THR A 60 -10.90 6.24 -12.30
C THR A 60 -9.97 6.17 -11.10
N ARG A 61 -8.97 5.29 -11.19
CA ARG A 61 -7.92 5.10 -10.19
C ARG A 61 -6.54 5.09 -10.83
N GLU A 62 -5.56 5.66 -10.14
CA GLU A 62 -4.19 5.83 -10.62
C GLU A 62 -3.18 5.58 -9.48
N PRO A 63 -2.27 4.60 -9.62
CA PRO A 63 -1.20 4.40 -8.65
C PRO A 63 -0.06 5.41 -8.88
N LYS A 64 0.31 6.15 -7.84
CA LYS A 64 1.52 6.98 -7.80
C LYS A 64 2.64 6.22 -7.12
N LEU A 65 3.68 5.88 -7.87
CA LEU A 65 4.82 5.12 -7.38
C LEU A 65 5.92 6.04 -6.84
N PHE A 66 6.62 5.59 -5.80
CA PHE A 66 7.79 6.28 -5.25
C PHE A 66 8.80 5.29 -4.66
N ARG A 67 10.06 5.74 -4.56
CA ARG A 67 11.19 4.95 -4.05
C ARG A 67 11.64 5.51 -2.70
N ALA A 68 12.47 4.72 -2.00
CA ALA A 68 13.15 5.22 -0.81
C ALA A 68 14.10 6.35 -1.23
N VAL A 69 14.26 7.34 -0.35
CA VAL A 69 15.32 8.34 -0.51
C VAL A 69 16.69 7.63 -0.49
N PRO A 70 17.70 8.16 -1.19
CA PRO A 70 19.06 7.65 -1.08
C PRO A 70 19.53 7.57 0.37
N ASP A 71 20.38 6.60 0.70
CA ASP A 71 20.89 6.43 2.08
C ASP A 71 21.64 7.68 2.57
N SER A 72 22.25 8.45 1.68
CA SER A 72 22.92 9.72 1.99
C SER A 72 21.98 10.85 2.45
N GLU A 73 20.71 10.79 2.05
CA GLU A 73 19.68 11.80 2.38
C GLU A 73 18.73 11.30 3.48
N ARG A 74 19.01 10.13 4.04
CA ARG A 74 18.16 9.50 5.04
C ARG A 74 18.26 10.22 6.37
N VAL A 75 17.11 10.68 6.86
CA VAL A 75 16.97 11.23 8.21
C VAL A 75 16.61 10.10 9.18
N ILE A 76 17.43 9.89 10.21
CA ILE A 76 17.07 9.01 11.33
C ILE A 76 16.27 9.85 12.32
N PRO A 77 14.96 9.60 12.48
CA PRO A 77 14.17 10.34 13.46
C PRO A 77 14.71 10.08 14.87
N PRO A 78 14.71 11.10 15.76
CA PRO A 78 15.06 10.89 17.15
C PRO A 78 14.14 9.84 17.77
N ARG A 79 14.68 9.02 18.68
CA ARG A 79 13.89 8.00 19.38
C ARG A 79 12.82 8.67 20.23
N THR A 80 11.59 8.74 19.72
CA THR A 80 10.41 9.04 20.53
C THR A 80 9.84 7.71 21.01
N THR A 81 10.01 7.38 22.29
CA THR A 81 9.24 6.31 22.92
C THR A 81 7.80 6.76 23.03
N THR A 82 6.99 6.42 22.02
CA THR A 82 5.53 6.47 22.17
C THR A 82 5.16 5.32 23.11
N PRO A 83 4.46 5.58 24.24
CA PRO A 83 3.84 4.48 24.97
C PRO A 83 2.91 3.78 23.99
N TYR A 84 3.23 2.52 23.69
CA TYR A 84 2.46 1.70 22.76
C TYR A 84 1.02 1.66 23.27
N PHE A 85 0.05 1.81 22.36
CA PHE A 85 -1.39 1.81 22.65
C PHE A 85 -1.75 0.78 23.74
N LEU A 86 -2.21 1.30 24.90
CA LEU A 86 -2.98 0.56 25.89
C LEU A 86 -4.45 0.60 25.49
#